data_AF-A0A3B6FYR2-F1
#
_entry.id   AF-A0A3B6FYR2-F1
#
_cell.length_a   1.000
_cell.length_b   1.000
_cell.length_c   1.000
_cell.angle_alpha   90.00
_cell.angle_beta   90.00
_cell.angle_gamma   90.00
#
_symmetry.space_group_name_H-M   'P 1'
#
loop_
_entity.id
_entity.type
_entity.pdbx_description
1 polymer ?
#
loop_
_entity_poly.entity_id
_entity_poly.type
_entity_poly.pdbx_seq_one_letter_code
_entity_poly.pdbx_strand_id
1 'polypeptide(L)'
;MRIFVKTPTGRTICLKVHSSDTLYTVKAKIQQQYRLFFDGVQLEDNRTLADYGIQHDSTIDLQEKMQIYVTETRAGRTIALEVDSLDTIGNVKSKIQDMEGFPKGQQCLIFANKQLEDDNRSLADHNIWKESTLLLVLRPCRPGESRMMHIIVKTLYGKTLTLEVESSYTIENVKMKFYEQEGTPPMQQRIIFAGKQLEDDRTLADYNIQTETTVVMVKRLCGC
;
A
#
# COMPACT_ATOMS: atom_id res chain seq x y z
N MET A 1 6.99 30.20 11.59
CA MET A 1 8.42 29.83 11.53
C MET A 1 8.93 29.85 10.09
N ARG A 2 10.24 29.68 9.88
CA ARG A 2 10.83 29.48 8.55
C ARG A 2 11.38 28.07 8.50
N ILE A 3 11.22 27.42 7.36
CA ILE A 3 11.81 26.11 7.07
C ILE A 3 12.55 26.19 5.74
N PHE A 4 13.50 25.29 5.56
CA PHE A 4 14.27 25.14 4.35
C PHE A 4 13.81 23.90 3.61
N VAL A 5 13.69 24.00 2.29
CA VAL A 5 13.31 22.89 1.45
C VAL A 5 14.40 22.66 0.42
N LYS A 6 15.08 21.52 0.50
CA LYS A 6 16.18 21.15 -0.38
C LYS A 6 15.63 20.40 -1.58
N THR A 7 15.85 20.94 -2.78
CA THR A 7 15.48 20.31 -4.04
C THR A 7 16.44 19.17 -4.41
N PRO A 8 16.03 18.22 -5.28
CA PRO A 8 16.92 17.18 -5.81
C PRO A 8 18.18 17.76 -6.49
N THR A 9 18.06 18.96 -7.06
CA THR A 9 19.19 19.70 -7.68
C THR A 9 20.17 20.31 -6.68
N GLY A 10 19.92 20.15 -5.37
CA GLY A 10 20.74 20.70 -4.29
C GLY A 10 20.43 22.16 -3.93
N ARG A 11 19.48 22.81 -4.61
CA ARG A 11 19.02 24.17 -4.28
C ARG A 11 18.11 24.16 -3.07
N THR A 12 18.27 25.13 -2.18
CA THR A 12 17.44 25.28 -0.97
C THR A 12 16.49 26.46 -1.10
N ILE A 13 15.20 26.23 -0.85
CA ILE A 13 14.13 27.23 -0.89
C ILE A 13 13.69 27.53 0.55
N CYS A 14 13.63 28.81 0.93
CA CYS A 14 13.12 29.22 2.24
C CYS A 14 11.60 29.45 2.16
N LEU A 15 10.85 28.78 3.04
CA LEU A 15 9.39 28.94 3.14
C LEU A 15 8.99 29.51 4.49
N LYS A 16 7.99 30.40 4.47
CA LYS A 16 7.29 30.86 5.68
C LYS A 16 6.06 29.98 5.91
N VAL A 17 6.05 29.29 7.04
CA VAL A 17 5.03 28.30 7.44
C VAL A 17 4.68 28.45 8.91
N HIS A 18 3.50 27.98 9.31
CA HIS A 18 3.14 27.79 10.71
C HIS A 18 3.41 26.34 11.14
N SER A 19 3.70 26.08 12.42
CA SER A 19 3.92 24.70 12.91
C SER A 19 2.66 23.83 12.79
N SER A 20 1.49 24.44 12.80
CA SER A 20 0.20 23.78 12.56
C SER A 20 -0.17 23.67 11.07
N ASP A 21 0.66 24.15 10.14
CA ASP A 21 0.41 23.97 8.71
C ASP A 21 0.49 22.47 8.40
N THR A 22 -0.51 21.96 7.67
CA THR A 22 -0.48 20.58 7.15
C THR A 22 0.51 20.47 6.00
N LEU A 23 1.08 19.28 5.83
CA LEU A 23 2.02 19.02 4.75
C LEU A 23 1.37 19.17 3.37
N TYR A 24 0.06 18.96 3.26
CA TYR A 24 -0.71 19.33 2.06
C TYR A 24 -0.54 20.82 1.71
N THR A 25 -0.69 21.74 2.67
CA THR A 25 -0.57 23.18 2.42
C THR A 25 0.88 23.61 2.17
N VAL A 26 1.85 22.92 2.78
CA VAL A 26 3.28 23.11 2.52
C VAL A 26 3.63 22.66 1.09
N LYS A 27 3.15 21.49 0.65
CA LYS A 27 3.32 20.99 -0.74
C LYS A 27 2.70 21.94 -1.76
N ALA A 28 1.53 22.50 -1.45
CA ALA A 28 0.86 23.47 -2.32
C ALA A 28 1.71 24.74 -2.57
N LYS A 29 2.58 25.13 -1.63
CA LYS A 29 3.49 26.28 -1.76
C LYS A 29 4.73 26.01 -2.64
N ILE A 30 5.09 24.75 -2.88
CA ILE A 30 6.30 24.36 -3.59
C ILE A 30 5.97 23.84 -4.99
N GLN A 31 5.06 22.85 -5.05
CA GLN A 31 4.41 22.18 -6.20
C GLN A 31 4.05 20.74 -5.76
N GLN A 32 2.86 20.24 -6.12
CA GLN A 32 2.36 18.92 -5.68
C GLN A 32 3.12 17.71 -6.27
N GLN A 33 4.06 17.94 -7.19
CA GLN A 33 4.77 16.88 -7.92
C GLN A 33 5.94 16.25 -7.15
N TYR A 34 6.21 16.68 -5.92
CA TYR A 34 7.34 16.19 -5.11
C TYR A 34 6.85 15.47 -3.85
N ARG A 35 7.62 14.47 -3.41
CA ARG A 35 7.50 13.90 -2.05
C ARG A 35 8.35 14.74 -1.10
N LEU A 36 7.85 14.94 0.11
CA LEU A 36 8.58 15.62 1.17
C LEU A 36 9.12 14.57 2.13
N PHE A 37 10.39 14.70 2.49
CA PHE A 37 11.08 13.83 3.44
C PHE A 37 11.70 14.68 4.55
N PHE A 38 11.64 14.19 5.78
CA PHE A 38 12.34 14.77 6.92
C PHE A 38 12.98 13.64 7.72
N ASP A 39 14.28 13.74 7.95
CA ASP A 39 15.08 12.73 8.67
C ASP A 39 14.89 11.29 8.14
N GLY A 40 14.81 11.16 6.80
CA GLY A 40 14.59 9.88 6.11
C GLY A 40 13.15 9.37 6.13
N VAL A 41 12.22 10.06 6.78
CA VAL A 41 10.79 9.68 6.84
C VAL A 41 9.99 10.42 5.78
N GLN A 42 9.20 9.69 4.99
CA GLN A 42 8.24 10.30 4.07
C GLN A 42 7.12 10.99 4.84
N LEU A 43 6.90 12.26 4.54
CA LEU A 43 5.91 13.10 5.19
C LEU A 43 4.51 12.89 4.56
N GLU A 44 3.53 12.56 5.40
CA GLU A 44 2.14 12.30 5.04
C GLU A 44 1.32 13.61 4.93
N ASP A 45 0.49 13.74 3.90
CA ASP A 45 -0.21 15.00 3.56
C ASP A 45 -1.18 15.50 4.63
N ASN A 46 -1.79 14.57 5.38
CA ASN A 46 -2.79 14.81 6.40
C ASN A 46 -2.19 15.23 7.76
N ARG A 47 -0.87 15.14 7.94
CA ARG A 47 -0.17 15.51 9.18
C ARG A 47 0.38 16.93 9.11
N THR A 48 0.63 17.50 10.28
CA THR A 48 1.22 18.83 10.46
C THR A 48 2.73 18.77 10.57
N LEU A 49 3.39 19.91 10.34
CA LEU A 49 4.84 20.02 10.58
C LEU A 49 5.22 19.69 12.04
N ALA A 50 4.36 20.06 13.00
CA ALA A 50 4.56 19.76 14.40
C ALA A 50 4.52 18.25 14.72
N ASP A 51 3.70 17.47 14.01
CA ASP A 51 3.58 16.02 14.23
C ASP A 51 4.90 15.27 13.93
N TYR A 52 5.72 15.84 13.05
CA TYR A 52 7.05 15.34 12.70
C TYR A 52 8.18 16.03 13.47
N GLY A 53 7.86 16.90 14.43
CA GLY A 53 8.86 17.64 15.20
C GLY A 53 9.65 18.65 14.36
N ILE A 54 9.10 19.13 13.24
CA ILE A 54 9.78 20.08 12.36
C ILE A 54 9.74 21.46 13.02
N GLN A 55 10.92 22.02 13.27
CA GLN A 55 11.10 23.29 14.01
C GLN A 55 11.56 24.43 13.08
N HIS A 56 11.81 25.59 13.69
CA HIS A 56 12.46 26.71 13.00
C HIS A 56 13.80 26.26 12.40
N ASP A 57 14.06 26.67 11.16
CA ASP A 57 15.28 26.36 10.39
C ASP A 57 15.51 24.87 10.10
N SER A 58 14.50 24.02 10.31
CA SER A 58 14.54 22.63 9.85
C SER A 58 14.61 22.55 8.32
N THR A 59 15.33 21.54 7.80
CA THR A 59 15.46 21.28 6.37
C THR A 59 14.65 20.04 5.98
N ILE A 60 13.76 20.19 5.00
CA ILE A 60 12.96 19.12 4.40
C ILE A 60 13.53 18.82 3.02
N ASP A 61 13.72 17.54 2.71
CA ASP A 61 14.19 17.11 1.40
C ASP A 61 12.99 16.90 0.44
N LEU A 62 13.09 17.46 -0.76
CA LEU A 62 12.20 17.16 -1.87
C LEU A 62 12.79 16.00 -2.67
N GLN A 63 11.96 15.00 -2.92
CA GLN A 63 12.28 13.92 -3.84
C GLN A 63 11.30 13.95 -5.01
N GLU A 64 11.81 13.74 -6.23
CA GLU A 64 10.95 13.60 -7.40
C GLU A 64 10.02 12.40 -7.25
N LYS A 65 8.77 12.58 -7.69
CA LYS A 65 7.86 11.44 -7.84
C LYS A 65 8.33 10.61 -9.03
N MET A 66 8.70 9.36 -8.77
CA MET A 66 8.89 8.38 -9.83
C MET A 66 7.49 7.93 -10.31
N GLN A 67 7.23 8.17 -11.59
CA GLN A 67 6.02 7.71 -12.25
C GLN A 67 6.39 6.72 -13.34
N ILE A 68 5.61 5.65 -13.44
CA ILE A 68 5.65 4.71 -14.55
C ILE A 68 4.29 4.68 -15.23
N TYR A 69 4.25 4.23 -16.46
CA TYR A 69 3.03 4.09 -17.24
C TYR A 69 2.66 2.63 -17.37
N VAL A 70 1.38 2.31 -17.19
CA VAL A 70 0.86 0.96 -17.40
C VAL A 70 -0.21 1.03 -18.47
N THR A 71 0.02 0.37 -19.60
CA THR A 71 -0.91 0.33 -20.72
C THR A 71 -1.68 -0.98 -20.70
N GLU A 72 -2.99 -0.89 -20.47
CA GLU A 72 -3.92 -2.02 -20.48
C GLU A 72 -4.23 -2.41 -21.93
N THR A 73 -4.05 -3.69 -22.27
CA THR A 73 -4.02 -4.14 -23.67
C THR A 73 -5.38 -4.32 -24.33
N ARG A 74 -6.50 -4.36 -23.57
CA ARG A 74 -7.83 -4.62 -24.15
C ARG A 74 -8.51 -3.33 -24.60
N ALA A 75 -8.50 -2.32 -23.76
CA ALA A 75 -9.03 -0.99 -24.01
C ALA A 75 -7.96 -0.04 -24.56
N GLY A 76 -6.67 -0.38 -24.48
CA GLY A 76 -5.56 0.48 -24.92
C GLY A 76 -5.35 1.70 -24.02
N ARG A 77 -5.92 1.69 -22.81
CA ARG A 77 -5.84 2.81 -21.86
C ARG A 77 -4.51 2.75 -21.13
N THR A 78 -3.88 3.92 -20.98
CA THR A 78 -2.65 4.06 -20.17
C THR A 78 -2.98 4.76 -18.86
N ILE A 79 -2.53 4.19 -17.76
CA ILE A 79 -2.61 4.77 -16.42
C ILE A 79 -1.22 5.20 -15.97
N ALA A 80 -1.14 6.34 -15.28
CA ALA A 80 0.10 6.80 -14.65
C ALA A 80 0.12 6.33 -13.20
N LEU A 81 1.14 5.56 -12.83
CA LEU A 81 1.28 4.97 -11.51
C LEU A 81 2.43 5.65 -10.76
N GLU A 82 2.15 6.17 -9.56
CA GLU A 82 3.18 6.70 -8.67
C GLU A 82 3.84 5.57 -7.86
N VAL A 83 5.13 5.36 -8.08
CA VAL A 83 5.91 4.25 -7.52
C VAL A 83 7.18 4.72 -6.84
N ASP A 84 7.86 3.83 -6.13
CA ASP A 84 9.25 3.98 -5.70
C ASP A 84 10.15 3.02 -6.50
N SER A 85 11.41 3.39 -6.72
CA SER A 85 12.41 2.49 -7.32
C SER A 85 12.57 1.16 -6.56
N LEU A 86 12.30 1.16 -5.26
CA LEU A 86 12.35 0.00 -4.37
C LEU A 86 11.03 -0.78 -4.32
N ASP A 87 9.96 -0.29 -4.96
CA ASP A 87 8.70 -1.03 -5.01
C ASP A 87 8.90 -2.39 -5.70
N THR A 88 8.32 -3.44 -5.12
CA THR A 88 8.28 -4.76 -5.76
C THR A 88 7.20 -4.79 -6.84
N ILE A 89 7.27 -5.80 -7.73
CA ILE A 89 6.19 -6.07 -8.70
C ILE A 89 4.85 -6.30 -7.99
N GLY A 90 4.90 -6.96 -6.82
CA GLY A 90 3.74 -7.13 -5.96
C GLY A 90 3.14 -5.79 -5.50
N ASN A 91 3.96 -4.81 -5.11
CA ASN A 91 3.49 -3.48 -4.73
C ASN A 91 2.82 -2.77 -5.91
N VAL A 92 3.43 -2.84 -7.09
CA VAL A 92 2.88 -2.26 -8.32
C VAL A 92 1.51 -2.87 -8.64
N LYS A 93 1.38 -4.20 -8.54
CA LYS A 93 0.08 -4.86 -8.75
C LYS A 93 -0.98 -4.44 -7.73
N SER A 94 -0.59 -4.26 -6.46
CA SER A 94 -1.50 -3.71 -5.44
C SER A 94 -1.97 -2.31 -5.81
N LYS A 95 -1.07 -1.41 -6.22
CA LYS A 95 -1.45 -0.05 -6.63
C LYS A 95 -2.40 -0.05 -7.83
N ILE A 96 -2.18 -0.94 -8.81
CA ILE A 96 -3.08 -1.10 -9.95
C ILE A 96 -4.46 -1.61 -9.50
N GLN A 97 -4.49 -2.54 -8.55
CA GLN A 97 -5.73 -3.03 -7.96
C GLN A 97 -6.49 -1.90 -7.25
N ASP A 98 -5.80 -1.10 -6.44
CA ASP A 98 -6.42 -0.01 -5.70
C ASP A 98 -6.97 1.08 -6.62
N MET A 99 -6.29 1.37 -7.74
CA MET A 99 -6.69 2.42 -8.67
C MET A 99 -7.75 1.98 -9.69
N GLU A 100 -7.66 0.77 -10.22
CA GLU A 100 -8.50 0.31 -11.33
C GLU A 100 -9.38 -0.89 -10.97
N GLY A 101 -9.22 -1.48 -9.78
CA GLY A 101 -10.04 -2.59 -9.29
C GLY A 101 -9.66 -3.97 -9.84
N PHE A 102 -8.58 -4.08 -10.61
CA PHE A 102 -8.14 -5.37 -11.18
C PHE A 102 -7.46 -6.23 -10.11
N PRO A 103 -7.96 -7.44 -9.78
CA PRO A 103 -7.32 -8.31 -8.80
C PRO A 103 -5.88 -8.68 -9.18
N LYS A 104 -4.96 -8.75 -8.22
CA LYS A 104 -3.52 -8.96 -8.48
C LYS A 104 -3.23 -10.21 -9.31
N GLY A 105 -3.95 -11.30 -9.06
CA GLY A 105 -3.75 -12.55 -9.81
C GLY A 105 -4.23 -12.51 -11.27
N GLN A 106 -5.10 -11.55 -11.64
CA GLN A 106 -5.46 -11.31 -13.04
C GLN A 106 -4.40 -10.49 -13.77
N GLN A 107 -3.58 -9.73 -13.04
CA GLN A 107 -2.62 -8.81 -13.62
C GLN A 107 -1.38 -9.53 -14.12
N CYS A 108 -1.14 -9.48 -15.42
CA CYS A 108 0.11 -9.88 -16.04
C CYS A 108 0.84 -8.63 -16.51
N LEU A 109 1.90 -8.25 -15.79
CA LEU A 109 2.75 -7.13 -16.16
C LEU A 109 3.89 -7.61 -17.05
N ILE A 110 4.10 -6.92 -18.16
CA ILE A 110 5.14 -7.22 -19.14
C ILE A 110 5.98 -5.97 -19.35
N PHE A 111 7.29 -6.12 -19.27
CA PHE A 111 8.26 -5.07 -19.55
C PHE A 111 9.42 -5.64 -20.36
N ALA A 112 9.85 -4.93 -21.40
CA ALA A 112 10.94 -5.38 -22.28
C ALA A 112 10.76 -6.84 -22.78
N ASN A 113 9.54 -7.20 -23.19
CA ASN A 113 9.14 -8.56 -23.62
C ASN A 113 9.31 -9.67 -22.55
N LYS A 114 9.53 -9.29 -21.28
CA LYS A 114 9.61 -10.20 -20.15
C LYS A 114 8.39 -10.02 -19.26
N GLN A 115 7.74 -11.13 -18.90
CA GLN A 115 6.72 -11.13 -17.86
C GLN A 115 7.40 -10.88 -16.50
N LEU A 116 6.87 -9.93 -15.74
CA LEU A 116 7.31 -9.61 -14.40
C LEU A 116 6.64 -10.56 -13.40
N GLU A 117 7.44 -11.17 -12.53
CA GLU A 117 7.00 -12.12 -11.51
C GLU A 117 7.01 -11.46 -10.13
N ASP A 118 6.24 -12.01 -9.18
CA ASP A 118 6.23 -11.52 -7.79
C ASP A 118 7.38 -12.18 -7.01
N ASP A 119 8.62 -11.90 -7.42
CA ASP A 119 9.84 -12.56 -6.95
C ASP A 119 10.66 -11.70 -5.96
N ASN A 120 9.98 -10.79 -5.26
CA ASN A 120 10.55 -9.80 -4.33
C ASN A 120 11.60 -8.85 -4.96
N ARG A 121 11.83 -8.90 -6.27
CA ARG A 121 12.68 -7.93 -6.95
C ARG A 121 11.99 -6.58 -7.07
N SER A 122 12.79 -5.53 -6.94
CA SER A 122 12.34 -4.15 -7.06
C SER A 122 12.20 -3.72 -8.53
N LEU A 123 11.54 -2.60 -8.77
CA LEU A 123 11.51 -1.96 -10.09
C LEU A 123 12.93 -1.67 -10.62
N ALA A 124 13.84 -1.22 -9.75
CA ALA A 124 15.23 -1.00 -10.10
C ALA A 124 15.93 -2.29 -10.56
N ASP A 125 15.69 -3.43 -9.91
CA ASP A 125 16.26 -4.74 -10.31
C ASP A 125 15.76 -5.20 -11.69
N HIS A 126 14.56 -4.75 -12.07
CA HIS A 126 13.97 -4.99 -13.39
C HIS A 126 14.36 -3.93 -14.44
N ASN A 127 15.24 -2.98 -14.08
CA ASN A 127 15.61 -1.81 -14.90
C ASN A 127 14.39 -0.98 -15.33
N ILE A 128 13.38 -0.89 -14.46
CA ILE A 128 12.20 -0.07 -14.66
C ILE A 128 12.47 1.27 -13.98
N TRP A 129 12.56 2.31 -14.79
CA TRP A 129 12.88 3.68 -14.35
C TRP A 129 11.69 4.62 -14.57
N LYS A 130 11.83 5.86 -14.13
CA LYS A 130 10.86 6.93 -14.39
C LYS A 130 10.48 6.95 -15.88
N GLU A 131 9.19 7.15 -16.16
CA GLU A 131 8.58 7.15 -17.49
C GLU A 131 8.63 5.83 -18.27
N SER A 132 9.06 4.72 -17.64
CA SER A 132 8.95 3.40 -18.26
C SER A 132 7.50 3.00 -18.47
N THR A 133 7.22 2.34 -19.59
CA THR A 133 5.89 1.83 -19.93
C THR A 133 5.84 0.31 -19.80
N LEU A 134 4.96 -0.18 -18.94
CA LEU A 134 4.64 -1.59 -18.77
C LEU A 134 3.35 -1.91 -19.52
N LEU A 135 3.26 -3.12 -20.08
CA LEU A 135 2.02 -3.64 -20.63
C LEU A 135 1.29 -4.44 -19.55
N LEU A 136 0.00 -4.15 -19.36
CA LEU A 136 -0.90 -4.90 -18.50
C LEU A 136 -1.81 -5.78 -19.36
N VAL A 137 -1.57 -7.08 -19.31
CA VAL A 137 -2.45 -8.09 -19.91
C VAL A 137 -3.33 -8.66 -18.81
N LEU A 138 -4.64 -8.41 -18.88
CA LEU A 138 -5.61 -9.00 -17.96
C LEU A 138 -5.89 -10.45 -18.40
N ARG A 139 -5.49 -11.40 -17.55
CA ARG A 139 -5.76 -12.82 -17.75
C ARG A 139 -7.09 -13.22 -17.10
N PRO A 140 -7.90 -14.07 -17.75
CA PRO A 140 -9.03 -14.70 -17.08
C PRO A 140 -8.55 -15.44 -15.83
N CYS A 141 -9.28 -15.32 -14.72
CA CYS A 141 -8.99 -16.10 -13.52
C CYS A 141 -8.96 -17.59 -13.87
N ARG A 142 -7.83 -18.26 -13.63
CA ARG A 142 -7.83 -19.72 -13.58
C ARG A 142 -8.70 -20.16 -12.40
N PRO A 143 -9.43 -21.29 -12.49
CA PRO A 143 -10.11 -21.85 -11.34
C PRO A 143 -9.07 -22.15 -10.25
N GLY A 144 -8.97 -21.30 -9.22
CA GLY A 144 -8.06 -21.48 -8.07
C GLY A 144 -7.16 -20.29 -7.71
N GLU A 145 -6.80 -19.39 -8.64
CA GLU A 145 -5.75 -18.37 -8.40
C GLU A 145 -6.27 -16.92 -8.26
N SER A 146 -7.55 -16.65 -8.50
CA SER A 146 -8.10 -15.28 -8.43
C SER A 146 -9.59 -15.24 -8.11
N ARG A 147 -10.04 -16.10 -7.20
CA ARG A 147 -11.34 -15.86 -6.58
C ARG A 147 -11.09 -15.06 -5.32
N MET A 148 -11.68 -13.86 -5.28
CA MET A 148 -12.24 -13.37 -4.03
C MET A 148 -12.90 -14.58 -3.36
N MET A 149 -12.31 -15.00 -2.25
CA MET A 149 -12.76 -16.10 -1.46
C MET A 149 -13.48 -15.55 -0.24
N HIS A 150 -14.47 -16.28 0.21
CA HIS A 150 -15.17 -15.95 1.43
C HIS A 150 -14.55 -16.74 2.57
N ILE A 151 -14.04 -16.07 3.59
CA ILE A 151 -13.67 -16.73 4.85
C ILE A 151 -14.72 -16.43 5.91
N ILE A 152 -14.88 -17.36 6.84
CA ILE A 152 -15.85 -17.25 7.93
C ILE A 152 -15.10 -16.84 9.18
N VAL A 153 -15.37 -15.64 9.70
CA VAL A 153 -14.82 -15.16 10.96
C VAL A 153 -15.84 -15.38 12.07
N LYS A 154 -15.49 -16.22 13.04
CA LYS A 154 -16.28 -16.42 14.26
C LYS A 154 -15.70 -15.61 15.41
N THR A 155 -16.52 -14.76 16.02
CA THR A 155 -16.15 -14.05 17.24
C THR A 155 -16.47 -14.91 18.47
N LEU A 156 -15.84 -14.61 19.61
CA LEU A 156 -16.10 -15.32 20.88
C LEU A 156 -17.54 -15.16 21.39
N TYR A 157 -18.28 -14.16 20.92
CA TYR A 157 -19.68 -13.93 21.30
C TYR A 157 -20.67 -14.70 20.39
N GLY A 158 -20.17 -15.63 19.55
CA GLY A 158 -20.99 -16.45 18.66
C GLY A 158 -21.41 -15.76 17.36
N LYS A 159 -21.00 -14.51 17.12
CA LYS A 159 -21.27 -13.82 15.85
C LYS A 159 -20.39 -14.42 14.76
N THR A 160 -21.03 -14.80 13.66
CA THR A 160 -20.35 -15.32 12.46
C THR A 160 -20.46 -14.28 11.36
N LEU A 161 -19.33 -13.95 10.73
CA LEU A 161 -19.23 -12.88 9.75
C LEU A 161 -18.43 -13.39 8.55
N THR A 162 -18.92 -13.14 7.33
CA THR A 162 -18.27 -13.61 6.11
C THR A 162 -17.47 -12.46 5.52
N LEU A 163 -16.14 -12.63 5.40
CA LEU A 163 -15.27 -11.64 4.77
C LEU A 163 -14.91 -12.09 3.37
N GLU A 164 -15.03 -11.17 2.41
CA GLU A 164 -14.48 -11.32 1.06
C GLU A 164 -13.00 -10.91 1.07
N VAL A 165 -12.12 -11.86 0.77
CA VAL A 165 -10.67 -11.73 0.89
C VAL A 165 -9.97 -12.42 -0.29
N GLU A 166 -8.71 -12.09 -0.53
CA GLU A 166 -7.86 -12.83 -1.49
C GLU A 166 -6.85 -13.69 -0.75
N SER A 167 -6.41 -14.79 -1.37
CA SER A 167 -5.37 -15.66 -0.77
C SER A 167 -4.06 -14.92 -0.52
N SER A 168 -3.77 -13.86 -1.28
CA SER A 168 -2.61 -12.98 -1.11
C SER A 168 -2.77 -11.92 -0.03
N TYR A 169 -3.93 -11.79 0.60
CA TYR A 169 -4.10 -10.82 1.69
C TYR A 169 -3.27 -11.23 2.90
N THR A 170 -2.54 -10.25 3.46
CA THR A 170 -1.88 -10.41 4.75
C THR A 170 -2.93 -10.51 5.87
N ILE A 171 -2.54 -11.06 7.01
CA ILE A 171 -3.41 -11.10 8.19
C ILE A 171 -3.74 -9.69 8.68
N GLU A 172 -2.84 -8.72 8.53
CA GLU A 172 -3.13 -7.31 8.79
C GLU A 172 -4.27 -6.77 7.90
N ASN A 173 -4.26 -7.08 6.60
CA ASN A 173 -5.34 -6.70 5.67
C ASN A 173 -6.68 -7.33 6.07
N VAL A 174 -6.66 -8.59 6.52
CA VAL A 174 -7.87 -9.28 7.00
C VAL A 174 -8.40 -8.63 8.28
N LYS A 175 -7.53 -8.23 9.21
CA LYS A 175 -7.93 -7.48 10.41
C LYS A 175 -8.54 -6.13 10.06
N MET A 176 -7.99 -5.46 9.05
CA MET A 176 -8.56 -4.20 8.55
C MET A 176 -9.96 -4.40 7.98
N LYS A 177 -10.16 -5.42 7.13
CA LYS A 177 -11.48 -5.80 6.62
C LYS A 177 -12.48 -6.11 7.73
N PHE A 178 -12.03 -6.78 8.78
CA PHE A 178 -12.86 -7.04 9.95
C PHE A 178 -13.20 -5.75 10.71
N TYR A 179 -12.26 -4.82 10.87
CA TYR A 179 -12.50 -3.51 11.47
C TYR A 179 -13.54 -2.70 10.69
N GLU A 180 -13.47 -2.69 9.36
CA GLU A 180 -14.45 -2.01 8.50
C GLU A 180 -15.89 -2.53 8.72
N GLN A 181 -16.06 -3.82 9.05
CA GLN A 181 -17.39 -4.42 9.25
C GLN A 181 -17.88 -4.45 10.71
N GLU A 182 -16.98 -4.54 11.68
CA GLU A 182 -17.34 -4.77 13.09
C GLU A 182 -16.86 -3.66 14.03
N GLY A 183 -15.90 -2.84 13.61
CA GLY A 183 -15.42 -1.68 14.36
C GLY A 183 -14.39 -1.99 15.44
N THR A 184 -13.97 -3.25 15.64
CA THR A 184 -12.89 -3.58 16.59
C THR A 184 -11.53 -3.21 15.99
N PRO A 185 -10.72 -2.32 16.61
CA PRO A 185 -9.43 -1.89 16.06
C PRO A 185 -8.46 -3.05 15.79
N PRO A 186 -7.68 -3.06 14.69
CA PRO A 186 -6.78 -4.16 14.32
C PRO A 186 -5.80 -4.59 15.42
N MET A 187 -5.27 -3.63 16.20
CA MET A 187 -4.37 -3.90 17.33
C MET A 187 -5.04 -4.71 18.46
N GLN A 188 -6.37 -4.62 18.58
CA GLN A 188 -7.16 -5.38 19.54
C GLN A 188 -7.59 -6.74 19.01
N GLN A 189 -7.27 -7.09 17.75
CA GLN A 189 -7.68 -8.35 17.13
C GLN A 189 -6.58 -9.42 17.23
N ARG A 190 -6.96 -10.63 17.63
CA ARG A 190 -6.18 -11.86 17.42
C ARG A 190 -6.96 -12.78 16.49
N ILE A 191 -6.38 -13.14 15.35
CA ILE A 191 -6.93 -14.17 14.47
C ILE A 191 -6.24 -15.50 14.81
N ILE A 192 -7.05 -16.54 15.02
CA ILE A 192 -6.61 -17.88 15.37
C ILE A 192 -7.15 -18.86 14.32
N PHE A 193 -6.27 -19.70 13.80
CA PHE A 193 -6.62 -20.77 12.87
C PHE A 193 -5.80 -22.03 13.20
N ALA A 194 -6.45 -23.20 13.16
CA ALA A 194 -5.85 -24.48 13.51
C ALA A 194 -5.10 -24.47 14.87
N GLY A 195 -5.63 -23.74 15.86
CA GLY A 195 -5.02 -23.61 17.20
C GLY A 195 -3.79 -22.71 17.26
N LYS A 196 -3.40 -22.04 16.17
CA LYS A 196 -2.27 -21.10 16.11
C LYS A 196 -2.75 -19.67 15.94
N GLN A 197 -2.12 -18.73 16.64
CA GLN A 197 -2.30 -17.30 16.37
C GLN A 197 -1.60 -16.98 15.05
N LEU A 198 -2.27 -16.27 14.17
CA LEU A 198 -1.70 -15.85 12.88
C LEU A 198 -0.86 -14.58 13.06
N GLU A 199 0.25 -14.52 12.31
CA GLU A 199 1.20 -13.40 12.24
C GLU A 199 0.76 -12.38 11.18
N ASP A 200 0.92 -11.08 11.48
CA ASP A 200 0.34 -9.96 10.71
C ASP A 200 0.95 -9.78 9.32
N ASP A 201 2.21 -10.15 9.16
CA ASP A 201 3.04 -10.06 7.96
C ASP A 201 2.87 -11.24 6.99
N ARG A 202 2.21 -12.32 7.41
CA ARG A 202 1.95 -13.50 6.57
C ARG A 202 0.62 -13.41 5.83
N THR A 203 0.51 -14.14 4.73
CA THR A 203 -0.69 -14.19 3.89
C THR A 203 -1.63 -15.32 4.28
N LEU A 204 -2.90 -15.24 3.83
CA LEU A 204 -3.85 -16.36 3.95
C LEU A 204 -3.35 -17.63 3.24
N ALA A 205 -2.66 -17.47 2.12
CA ALA A 205 -2.02 -18.57 1.39
C ALA A 205 -0.94 -19.27 2.21
N ASP A 206 -0.11 -18.52 2.97
CA ASP A 206 0.94 -19.10 3.82
C ASP A 206 0.39 -20.04 4.89
N TYR A 207 -0.84 -19.79 5.35
CA TYR A 207 -1.55 -20.65 6.30
C TYR A 207 -2.46 -21.69 5.63
N ASN A 208 -2.44 -21.77 4.30
CA ASN A 208 -3.33 -22.62 3.51
C ASN A 208 -4.82 -22.41 3.87
N ILE A 209 -5.21 -21.16 4.13
CA ILE A 209 -6.60 -20.77 4.37
C ILE A 209 -7.29 -20.65 3.01
N GLN A 210 -8.39 -21.37 2.84
CA GLN A 210 -9.15 -21.45 1.59
C GLN A 210 -10.56 -20.88 1.77
N THR A 211 -11.33 -20.84 0.69
CA THR A 211 -12.75 -20.49 0.71
C THR A 211 -13.51 -21.30 1.77
N GLU A 212 -14.44 -20.65 2.44
CA GLU A 212 -15.30 -21.17 3.52
C GLU A 212 -14.54 -21.66 4.77
N THR A 213 -13.22 -21.43 4.84
CA THR A 213 -12.46 -21.72 6.05
C THR A 213 -12.94 -20.85 7.21
N THR A 214 -13.13 -21.49 8.37
CA THR A 214 -13.50 -20.77 9.60
C THR A 214 -12.25 -20.39 10.40
N VAL A 215 -12.07 -19.10 10.64
CA VAL A 215 -11.08 -18.54 11.55
C VAL A 215 -11.76 -17.94 12.78
N VAL A 216 -11.09 -17.99 13.93
CA VAL A 216 -11.60 -17.45 15.18
C VAL A 216 -10.97 -16.08 15.44
N MET A 217 -11.80 -15.06 15.66
CA MET A 217 -11.38 -13.74 16.10
C MET A 217 -11.59 -13.60 17.60
N VAL A 218 -10.51 -13.25 18.31
CA VAL A 218 -10.51 -12.94 19.73
C VAL A 218 -10.13 -11.49 19.94
N LYS A 219 -10.95 -10.77 20.72
CA LYS A 219 -10.63 -9.41 21.16
C LYS A 219 -9.64 -9.46 22.32
N ARG A 220 -8.55 -8.71 22.21
CA ARG A 220 -7.66 -8.41 23.34
C ARG A 220 -8.28 -7.28 24.16
N LEU A 221 -8.29 -7.45 25.47
CA LEU A 221 -8.50 -6.33 26.39
C LEU A 221 -7.17 -5.58 26.48
N CYS A 222 -7.06 -4.44 25.83
CA CYS A 222 -6.02 -3.46 26.20
C CYS A 222 -6.47 -2.86 27.54
N GLY A 223 -5.61 -2.95 28.55
CA GLY A 223 -5.77 -2.11 29.74
C GLY A 223 -5.59 -0.66 29.33
N CYS A 224 -6.59 0.17 29.63
CA CYS A 224 -6.45 1.62 29.63
C CYS A 224 -5.51 2.05 30.77
#